data_AF-A0A351UV06-F1
#
_entry.id   AF-A0A351UV06-F1
#
_cell.length_a   1.000
_cell.length_b   1.000
_cell.length_c   1.000
_cell.angle_alpha   90.00
_cell.angle_beta   90.00
_cell.angle_gamma   90.00
#
_symmetry.space_group_name_H-M   'P 1'
#
loop_
_entity.id
_entity.type
_entity.pdbx_description
1 polymer ?
#
loop_
_entity_poly.entity_id
_entity_poly.type
_entity_poly.pdbx_seq_one_letter_code
_entity_poly.pdbx_strand_id
1 'polypeptide(L)' 'MKLVGLITEYNPFHNGHAYHLQKALQLTQADAAVVVMSGDFV' A
#
# COMPACT_ATOMS: atom_id res chain seq x y z
N MET A 1 12.51 -11.63 -6.73
CA MET A 1 11.75 -10.38 -6.60
C MET A 1 10.28 -10.71 -6.47
N LYS A 2 9.69 -10.47 -5.29
CA LYS A 2 8.27 -10.65 -4.98
C LYS A 2 7.64 -9.29 -4.75
N LEU A 3 6.43 -9.09 -5.28
CA LEU A 3 5.68 -7.84 -5.17
C LEU A 3 4.35 -8.08 -4.45
N VAL A 4 3.91 -7.10 -3.68
CA VAL A 4 2.55 -7.03 -3.11
C VAL A 4 1.76 -5.90 -3.77
N GLY A 5 0.56 -6.18 -4.24
CA GLY A 5 -0.35 -5.18 -4.78
C GLY A 5 -1.22 -4.56 -3.69
N LEU A 6 -1.37 -3.24 -3.67
CA LEU A 6 -2.29 -2.52 -2.79
C LEU A 6 -3.25 -1.68 -3.64
N ILE A 7 -4.55 -1.72 -3.32
CA ILE A 7 -5.58 -0.85 -3.93
C ILE A 7 -6.00 0.15 -2.87
N THR A 8 -5.77 1.45 -3.10
CA THR A 8 -5.90 2.47 -2.04
C THR A 8 -6.39 3.81 -2.57
N GLU A 9 -6.77 4.71 -1.67
CA GLU A 9 -7.07 6.13 -1.98
C GLU A 9 -6.08 7.08 -1.30
N TYR A 10 -5.62 6.73 -0.10
CA TYR A 10 -4.65 7.52 0.69
C TYR A 10 -4.95 9.03 0.75
N ASN A 11 -6.21 9.38 1.05
CA ASN A 11 -6.69 10.76 1.11
C ASN A 11 -7.06 11.21 2.55
N PRO A 12 -6.12 11.72 3.38
CA PRO A 12 -4.68 11.80 3.16
C PRO A 12 -3.96 10.51 3.59
N PHE A 13 -2.67 10.42 3.30
CA PHE A 13 -1.84 9.37 3.87
C PHE A 13 -1.63 9.60 5.38
N HIS A 14 -2.00 8.62 6.21
CA HIS A 14 -1.92 8.71 7.68
C HIS A 14 -1.29 7.45 8.28
N ASN A 15 -1.05 7.42 9.60
CA ASN A 15 -0.33 6.33 10.26
C ASN A 15 -0.96 4.95 10.06
N GLY A 16 -2.29 4.85 9.92
CA GLY A 16 -2.95 3.60 9.53
C GLY A 16 -2.54 3.07 8.15
N HIS A 17 -2.35 3.95 7.17
CA HIS A 17 -1.88 3.60 5.82
C HIS A 17 -0.42 3.14 5.84
N ALA A 18 0.42 3.82 6.63
CA ALA A 18 1.81 3.42 6.84
C ALA A 18 1.91 2.02 7.46
N TYR A 19 1.12 1.77 8.51
CA TYR A 19 1.05 0.45 9.15
C TYR A 19 0.57 -0.62 8.16
N HIS A 20 -0.50 -0.34 7.39
CA HIS A 20 -1.04 -1.26 6.40
C HIS A 20 0.01 -1.65 5.33
N LEU A 21 0.71 -0.67 4.76
CA LEU A 21 1.75 -0.89 3.76
C LEU A 21 2.90 -1.74 4.33
N GLN A 22 3.42 -1.35 5.51
CA GLN A 22 4.49 -2.07 6.19
C GLN A 22 4.08 -3.51 6.53
N LYS A 23 2.85 -3.69 7.01
CA LYS A 23 2.34 -5.00 7.37
C LYS A 23 2.14 -5.89 6.16
N ALA A 24 1.69 -5.34 5.04
CA ALA A 24 1.54 -6.07 3.78
C ALA A 24 2.89 -6.58 3.25
N LEU A 25 3.93 -5.73 3.26
CA LEU A 25 5.30 -6.16 2.92
C LEU A 25 5.79 -7.29 3.83
N GLN A 26 5.61 -7.14 5.15
CA GLN A 26 6.05 -8.14 6.14
C GLN A 26 5.35 -9.49 5.94
N LEU A 27 4.02 -9.51 5.81
CA LEU A 27 3.23 -10.75 5.73
C LEU A 27 3.48 -11.50 4.42
N THR A 28 3.68 -10.77 3.33
CA THR A 28 3.90 -11.38 2.01
C THR A 28 5.37 -11.74 1.76
N GLN A 29 6.28 -11.20 2.58
CA GLN A 29 7.72 -11.24 2.36
C GLN A 29 8.07 -10.68 0.96
N ALA A 30 7.40 -9.59 0.59
CA ALA A 30 7.62 -8.90 -0.68
C ALA A 30 8.78 -7.91 -0.56
N ASP A 31 9.54 -7.77 -1.63
CA ASP A 31 10.65 -6.82 -1.73
C ASP A 31 10.14 -5.38 -1.93
N ALA A 32 8.96 -5.23 -2.55
CA ALA A 32 8.31 -3.95 -2.82
C ALA A 32 6.78 -4.06 -2.91
N ALA A 33 6.11 -2.92 -2.75
CA ALA A 33 4.68 -2.77 -2.93
C ALA A 33 4.40 -1.99 -4.23
N VAL A 34 3.43 -2.45 -5.02
CA VAL A 34 2.86 -1.72 -6.16
C VAL A 34 1.48 -1.26 -5.76
N VAL A 35 1.25 0.05 -5.78
CA VAL A 35 0.00 0.64 -5.33
C VAL A 35 -0.77 1.15 -6.54
N VAL A 36 -2.00 0.67 -6.73
CA VAL A 36 -2.99 1.28 -7.61
C VAL A 36 -3.82 2.20 -6.75
N MET A 37 -3.66 3.50 -6.96
CA MET A 37 -4.31 4.52 -6.16
C MET A 37 -5.37 5.24 -6.98
N SER A 38 -6.50 5.57 -6.35
CA SER A 38 -7.46 6.49 -6.95
C SER A 38 -6.80 7.85 -7.25
N GLY A 39 -7.27 8.49 -8.31
CA GLY A 39 -6.80 9.82 -8.74
C GLY A 39 -7.49 10.96 -7.99
N ASP A 40 -7.80 12.04 -8.69
CA ASP A 40 -8.34 13.26 -8.07
C ASP A 40 -9.80 13.14 -7.57
N PHE A 41 -10.52 12.10 -7.98
CA PHE A 41 -11.92 11.85 -7.60
C PHE A 41 -12.01 10.53 -6.83
N VAL A 42 -12.41 10.65 -5.57
CA VAL A 42 -12.59 9.57 -4.58
C VAL A 42 -13.84 9.80 -3.75
#